data_AF-A0A7R9MTH1-F1
#
_entry.id   AF-A0A7R9MTH1-F1
#
_cell.length_a   1.000
_cell.length_b   1.000
_cell.length_c   1.000
_cell.angle_alpha   90.00
_cell.angle_beta   90.00
_cell.angle_gamma   90.00
#
_symmetry.space_group_name_H-M   'P 1'
#
loop_
_entity.id
_entity.type
_entity.pdbx_description
1 polymer ?
#
loop_
_entity_poly.entity_id
_entity_poly.type
_entity_poly.pdbx_seq_one_letter_code
_entity_poly.pdbx_strand_id
1 'polypeptide(L)'
;MSLQLQPKSNVNLILLDGSPTQLMVSTEQFREKYQANDEKVQHVEALVTFLMQFVPINYQKIKAELLAIGEQDLRVQRAAEIFVESGGPKSDPKDIAMAAEAFFRKVKMMHSYRFHKKFDGNALLIRAEEFIVKNNDVQLPHDYGVSDSITGKCETHVMSGNHKTFLLNNLEKVSELINSHI
;
A
#
# COMPACT_ATOMS: atom_id res chain seq x y z
N MET A 1 -2.04 47.39 -0.21
CA MET A 1 -1.79 46.01 0.26
C MET A 1 -2.94 45.16 -0.21
N SER A 2 -2.78 44.49 -1.35
CA SER A 2 -3.82 43.64 -1.93
C SER A 2 -3.63 42.23 -1.37
N LEU A 3 -4.53 41.79 -0.48
CA LEU A 3 -4.60 40.39 -0.08
C LEU A 3 -5.06 39.58 -1.30
N GLN A 4 -4.13 38.97 -2.02
CA GLN A 4 -4.46 38.01 -3.05
C GLN A 4 -4.84 36.70 -2.33
N LEU A 5 -6.14 36.44 -2.18
CA LEU A 5 -6.65 35.15 -1.76
C LEU A 5 -6.21 34.13 -2.82
N GLN A 6 -5.27 33.25 -2.46
CA GLN A 6 -4.99 32.07 -3.27
C GLN A 6 -6.31 31.31 -3.43
N PRO A 7 -6.68 30.88 -4.65
CA PRO A 7 -7.87 30.06 -4.85
C PRO A 7 -7.64 28.75 -4.10
N LYS A 8 -8.28 28.60 -2.94
CA LYS A 8 -8.32 27.32 -2.24
C LYS A 8 -8.86 26.27 -3.21
N SER A 9 -8.14 25.17 -3.36
CA SER A 9 -8.66 23.99 -4.03
C SER A 9 -10.02 23.63 -3.43
N ASN A 10 -11.06 23.48 -4.26
CA ASN A 10 -12.39 23.00 -3.85
C ASN A 10 -12.41 21.48 -3.57
N VAL A 11 -11.24 20.87 -3.36
CA VAL A 11 -11.09 19.42 -3.20
C VAL A 11 -10.71 19.12 -1.77
N ASN A 12 -11.50 18.27 -1.12
CA ASN A 12 -11.19 17.74 0.21
C ASN A 12 -10.35 16.47 0.03
N LEU A 13 -9.11 16.49 0.55
CA LEU A 13 -8.22 15.33 0.56
C LEU A 13 -8.37 14.58 1.88
N ILE A 14 -9.03 13.43 1.84
CA ILE A 14 -9.19 12.54 2.99
C ILE A 14 -8.38 11.27 2.74
N LEU A 15 -7.50 10.94 3.68
CA LEU A 15 -6.61 9.80 3.64
C LEU A 15 -7.01 8.82 4.75
N LEU A 16 -7.22 7.56 4.38
CA LEU A 16 -7.60 6.49 5.29
C LEU A 16 -6.41 5.55 5.49
N ASP A 17 -5.77 5.66 6.64
CA ASP A 17 -4.62 4.87 7.09
C ASP A 17 -3.54 4.66 6.01
N GLY A 18 -3.23 5.75 5.30
CA GLY A 18 -2.45 5.73 4.07
C GLY A 18 -1.83 7.09 3.77
N SER A 19 -0.57 7.11 3.32
CA SER A 19 0.02 8.29 2.69
C SER A 19 1.07 7.89 1.65
N PRO A 20 1.44 8.78 0.70
CA PRO A 20 2.55 8.51 -0.22
C PRO A 20 3.86 8.14 0.49
N THR A 21 4.20 8.84 1.57
CA THR A 21 5.43 8.61 2.33
C THR A 21 5.39 7.26 3.05
N GLN A 22 4.26 6.92 3.69
CA GLN A 22 4.09 5.61 4.35
C GLN A 22 4.21 4.47 3.34
N LEU A 23 3.56 4.58 2.18
CA LEU A 23 3.64 3.56 1.14
C LEU A 23 5.08 3.39 0.64
N MET A 24 5.77 4.49 0.34
CA MET A 24 7.17 4.46 -0.06
C MET A 24 8.04 3.74 0.99
N VAL A 25 7.96 4.14 2.26
CA VAL A 25 8.70 3.50 3.36
C VAL A 25 8.38 2.01 3.47
N SER A 26 7.11 1.62 3.41
CA SER A 26 6.70 0.22 3.52
C SER A 26 7.25 -0.65 2.37
N THR A 27 7.23 -0.13 1.15
CA THR A 27 7.79 -0.83 -0.02
C THR A 27 9.33 -0.85 -0.02
N GLU A 28 9.97 0.16 0.56
CA GLU A 28 11.43 0.19 0.72
C GLU A 28 11.87 -0.86 1.75
N GLN A 29 11.20 -0.96 2.89
CA GLN A 29 11.46 -2.02 3.87
C GLN A 29 11.25 -3.43 3.29
N PHE A 30 10.23 -3.59 2.44
CA PHE A 30 10.03 -4.82 1.70
C PHE A 30 11.23 -5.12 0.79
N ARG A 31 11.69 -4.12 0.01
CA ARG A 31 12.88 -4.25 -0.85
C ARG A 31 14.11 -4.67 -0.06
N GLU A 32 14.38 -4.02 1.07
CA GLU A 32 15.54 -4.30 1.93
C GLU A 32 15.46 -5.70 2.56
N LYS A 33 14.30 -6.03 3.17
CA LYS A 33 14.08 -7.32 3.84
C LYS A 33 14.32 -8.51 2.91
N TYR A 34 13.88 -8.40 1.66
CA TYR A 34 13.95 -9.48 0.68
C TYR A 34 15.13 -9.35 -0.30
N GLN A 35 15.98 -8.31 -0.13
CA GLN A 35 17.09 -8.00 -1.02
C GLN A 35 16.66 -7.92 -2.50
N ALA A 36 15.46 -7.40 -2.74
CA ALA A 36 14.82 -7.35 -4.05
C ALA A 36 15.36 -6.19 -4.90
N ASN A 37 16.64 -6.27 -5.26
CA ASN A 37 17.37 -5.20 -5.94
C ASN A 37 17.22 -5.24 -7.47
N ASP A 38 17.04 -6.43 -8.05
CA ASP A 38 16.76 -6.60 -9.47
C ASP A 38 15.27 -6.90 -9.73
N GLU A 39 14.82 -6.58 -10.95
CA GLU A 39 13.41 -6.69 -11.34
C GLU A 39 12.89 -8.13 -11.31
N LYS A 40 13.75 -9.12 -11.58
CA LYS A 40 13.34 -10.53 -11.54
C LYS A 40 13.01 -10.93 -10.11
N VAL A 41 13.88 -10.61 -9.15
CA VAL A 41 13.64 -10.90 -7.73
C VAL A 41 12.44 -10.09 -7.22
N GLN A 42 12.30 -8.81 -7.58
CA GLN A 42 11.13 -8.00 -7.21
C GLN A 42 9.81 -8.63 -7.66
N HIS A 43 9.76 -9.11 -8.91
CA HIS A 43 8.58 -9.77 -9.45
C HIS A 43 8.27 -11.07 -8.70
N VAL A 44 9.28 -11.92 -8.45
CA VAL A 44 9.07 -13.16 -7.68
C VAL A 44 8.61 -12.87 -6.25
N GLU A 45 9.24 -11.93 -5.55
CA GLU A 45 8.87 -11.57 -4.18
C GLU A 45 7.44 -11.03 -4.10
N ALA A 46 7.03 -10.23 -5.09
CA ALA A 46 5.65 -9.76 -5.19
C ALA A 46 4.66 -10.92 -5.38
N LEU A 47 4.97 -11.88 -6.24
CA LEU A 47 4.11 -13.06 -6.47
C LEU A 47 4.01 -13.96 -5.23
N VAL A 48 5.13 -14.24 -4.56
CA VAL A 48 5.14 -15.04 -3.33
C VAL A 48 4.35 -14.33 -2.23
N THR A 49 4.53 -13.02 -2.09
CA THR A 49 3.79 -12.19 -1.13
C THR A 49 2.30 -12.13 -1.44
N PHE A 50 1.93 -12.09 -2.73
CA PHE A 50 0.54 -12.20 -3.16
C PHE A 50 -0.06 -13.55 -2.72
N LEU A 51 0.62 -14.65 -2.98
CA LEU A 51 0.14 -16.00 -2.60
C LEU A 51 -0.03 -16.16 -1.10
N MET A 52 0.95 -15.72 -0.30
CA MET A 52 0.91 -15.83 1.16
C MET A 52 -0.27 -15.09 1.81
N GLN A 53 -0.89 -14.13 1.11
CA GLN A 53 -2.08 -13.43 1.62
C GLN A 53 -3.34 -14.28 1.59
N PHE A 54 -3.39 -15.32 0.74
CA PHE A 54 -4.61 -16.08 0.47
C PHE A 54 -4.47 -17.58 0.72
N VAL A 55 -3.27 -18.14 0.55
CA VAL A 55 -3.02 -19.57 0.63
C VAL A 55 -1.77 -19.87 1.47
N PRO A 56 -1.76 -20.99 2.22
CA PRO A 56 -0.57 -21.43 2.92
C PRO A 56 0.44 -21.99 1.92
N ILE A 57 1.59 -21.34 1.78
CA ILE A 57 2.67 -21.79 0.89
C ILE A 57 4.01 -21.91 1.62
N ASN A 58 4.89 -22.79 1.10
CA ASN A 58 6.28 -22.81 1.51
C ASN A 58 7.05 -21.71 0.76
N TYR A 59 7.29 -20.60 1.45
CA TYR A 59 7.98 -19.43 0.90
C TYR A 59 9.27 -19.78 0.14
N GLN A 60 10.18 -20.55 0.74
CA GLN A 60 11.49 -20.84 0.12
C GLN A 60 11.35 -21.70 -1.13
N LYS A 61 10.47 -22.72 -1.09
CA LYS A 61 10.21 -23.60 -2.23
C LYS A 61 9.61 -22.82 -3.40
N ILE A 62 8.55 -22.06 -3.16
CA ILE A 62 7.85 -21.33 -4.22
C ILE A 62 8.73 -20.21 -4.79
N LYS A 63 9.49 -19.51 -3.94
CA LYS A 63 10.47 -18.52 -4.41
C LYS A 63 11.49 -19.15 -5.37
N ALA A 64 12.09 -20.29 -5.00
CA ALA A 64 13.06 -20.96 -5.84
C ALA A 64 12.45 -21.44 -7.18
N GLU A 65 11.24 -21.98 -7.13
CA GLU A 65 10.48 -22.41 -8.30
C GLU A 65 10.19 -21.26 -9.27
N LEU A 66 9.69 -20.13 -8.77
CA LEU A 66 9.41 -18.95 -9.60
C LEU A 66 10.69 -18.29 -10.12
N LEU A 67 11.81 -18.31 -9.36
CA LEU A 67 13.11 -17.82 -9.83
C LEU A 67 13.69 -18.66 -10.97
N ALA A 68 13.38 -19.95 -11.04
CA ALA A 68 13.82 -20.81 -12.13
C ALA A 68 13.14 -20.45 -13.47
N ILE A 69 11.98 -19.80 -13.44
CA ILE A 69 11.25 -19.37 -14.63
C ILE A 69 11.80 -18.03 -15.12
N GLY A 70 12.25 -17.99 -16.38
CA GLY A 70 12.80 -16.79 -17.00
C GLY A 70 11.72 -15.77 -17.39
N GLU A 71 10.68 -16.24 -18.09
CA GLU A 71 9.64 -15.37 -18.62
C GLU A 71 8.69 -14.89 -17.52
N GLN A 72 8.32 -13.61 -17.56
CA GLN A 72 7.46 -13.01 -16.54
C GLN A 72 6.04 -13.57 -16.59
N ASP A 73 5.47 -13.72 -17.79
CA ASP A 73 4.11 -14.22 -17.98
C ASP A 73 3.97 -15.66 -17.47
N LEU A 74 4.98 -16.50 -17.70
CA LEU A 74 5.02 -17.86 -17.17
C LEU A 74 5.13 -17.90 -15.64
N ARG A 75 5.83 -16.95 -15.01
CA ARG A 75 5.86 -16.81 -13.54
C ARG A 75 4.48 -16.48 -12.99
N VAL A 76 3.76 -15.56 -13.62
CA VAL A 76 2.40 -15.16 -13.23
C VAL A 76 1.44 -16.33 -13.39
N GLN A 77 1.50 -17.03 -14.53
CA GLN A 77 0.69 -18.22 -14.75
C GLN A 77 0.98 -19.29 -13.69
N ARG A 78 2.25 -19.55 -13.40
CA ARG A 78 2.62 -20.54 -12.38
C ARG A 78 2.15 -20.14 -10.98
N ALA A 79 2.20 -18.86 -10.63
CA ALA A 79 1.64 -18.38 -9.37
C ALA A 79 0.11 -18.63 -9.30
N ALA A 80 -0.62 -18.41 -10.39
CA ALA A 80 -2.05 -18.71 -10.43
C ALA A 80 -2.34 -20.22 -10.26
N GLU A 81 -1.53 -21.09 -10.86
CA GLU A 81 -1.63 -22.55 -10.66
C GLU A 81 -1.36 -22.92 -9.20
N ILE A 82 -0.29 -22.39 -8.59
CA ILE A 82 0.05 -22.62 -7.17
C ILE A 82 -1.08 -22.19 -6.25
N PHE A 83 -1.75 -21.06 -6.54
CA PHE A 83 -2.91 -20.61 -5.77
C PHE A 83 -4.02 -21.65 -5.77
N VAL A 84 -4.34 -22.23 -6.93
CA VAL A 84 -5.37 -23.27 -7.07
C VAL A 84 -4.93 -24.57 -6.39
N GLU A 85 -3.69 -25.02 -6.65
CA GLU A 85 -3.10 -26.22 -6.03
C GLU A 85 -3.08 -26.14 -4.50
N SER A 86 -2.89 -24.93 -3.94
CA SER A 86 -2.83 -24.68 -2.49
C SER A 86 -4.21 -24.47 -1.85
N GLY A 87 -5.29 -24.74 -2.59
CA GLY A 87 -6.66 -24.67 -2.06
C GLY A 87 -7.23 -23.25 -1.96
N GLY A 88 -6.74 -22.33 -2.79
CA GLY A 88 -7.27 -20.96 -2.86
C GLY A 88 -8.77 -20.92 -3.23
N PRO A 89 -9.48 -19.84 -2.88
CA PRO A 89 -10.89 -19.66 -3.23
C PRO A 89 -11.16 -19.85 -4.73
N LYS A 90 -12.25 -20.54 -5.06
CA LYS A 90 -12.65 -20.83 -6.46
C LYS A 90 -12.78 -19.53 -7.27
N SER A 91 -11.85 -19.34 -8.20
CA SER A 91 -11.73 -18.17 -9.08
C SER A 91 -11.21 -18.61 -10.45
N ASP A 92 -11.42 -17.83 -11.50
CA ASP A 92 -10.83 -18.11 -12.82
C ASP A 92 -9.30 -17.95 -12.72
N PRO A 93 -8.49 -18.93 -13.19
CA PRO A 93 -7.04 -18.79 -13.26
C PRO A 93 -6.55 -17.51 -13.95
N LYS A 94 -7.28 -17.01 -14.95
CA LYS A 94 -6.96 -15.75 -15.62
C LYS A 94 -7.13 -14.54 -14.71
N ASP A 95 -8.14 -14.53 -13.86
CA ASP A 95 -8.36 -13.45 -12.89
C ASP A 95 -7.28 -13.47 -11.80
N ILE A 96 -6.87 -14.66 -11.36
CA ILE A 96 -5.77 -14.81 -10.39
C ILE A 96 -4.46 -14.31 -11.00
N ALA A 97 -4.15 -14.71 -12.24
CA ALA A 97 -2.97 -14.24 -12.97
C ALA A 97 -2.98 -12.71 -13.13
N MET A 98 -4.11 -12.13 -13.55
CA MET A 98 -4.27 -10.68 -13.67
C MET A 98 -4.07 -9.98 -12.31
N ALA A 99 -4.65 -10.51 -11.23
CA ALA A 99 -4.51 -9.93 -9.90
C ALA A 99 -3.07 -9.98 -9.38
N ALA A 100 -2.36 -11.09 -9.62
CA ALA A 100 -0.97 -11.27 -9.22
C ALA A 100 -0.02 -10.31 -9.97
N GLU A 101 -0.20 -10.17 -11.28
CA GLU A 101 0.56 -9.19 -12.08
C GLU A 101 0.22 -7.74 -11.68
N ALA A 102 -1.06 -7.44 -11.46
CA ALA A 102 -1.48 -6.13 -11.00
C ALA A 102 -0.90 -5.81 -9.60
N PHE A 103 -0.79 -6.80 -8.72
CA PHE A 103 -0.15 -6.64 -7.41
C PHE A 103 1.31 -6.21 -7.55
N PHE A 104 2.10 -6.90 -8.38
CA PHE A 104 3.48 -6.50 -8.67
C PHE A 104 3.57 -5.07 -9.19
N ARG A 105 2.75 -4.72 -10.19
CA ARG A 105 2.75 -3.37 -10.77
C ARG A 105 2.38 -2.30 -9.75
N LYS A 106 1.42 -2.56 -8.86
CA LYS A 106 1.04 -1.66 -7.78
C LYS A 106 2.20 -1.45 -6.81
N VAL A 107 2.89 -2.51 -6.37
CA VAL A 107 4.05 -2.40 -5.49
C VAL A 107 5.16 -1.57 -6.15
N LYS A 108 5.49 -1.85 -7.42
CA LYS A 108 6.48 -1.08 -8.18
C LYS A 108 6.11 0.40 -8.29
N MET A 109 4.83 0.69 -8.56
CA MET A 109 4.30 2.05 -8.64
C MET A 109 4.42 2.77 -7.29
N MET A 110 4.00 2.12 -6.18
CA MET A 110 4.09 2.69 -4.83
C MET A 110 5.54 3.00 -4.43
N HIS A 111 6.46 2.09 -4.74
CA HIS A 111 7.89 2.27 -4.47
C HIS A 111 8.50 3.42 -5.26
N SER A 112 8.13 3.55 -6.53
CA SER A 112 8.68 4.55 -7.45
C SER A 112 8.00 5.92 -7.34
N TYR A 113 6.83 6.02 -6.70
CA TYR A 113 6.05 7.24 -6.67
C TYR A 113 6.80 8.36 -5.93
N ARG A 114 6.95 9.51 -6.59
CA ARG A 114 7.45 10.75 -6.00
C ARG A 114 6.51 11.88 -6.44
N PHE A 115 6.01 12.66 -5.48
CA PHE A 115 5.22 13.83 -5.81
C PHE A 115 6.14 14.95 -6.32
N HIS A 116 5.74 15.61 -7.41
CA HIS A 116 6.50 16.70 -8.04
C HIS A 116 5.97 18.08 -7.63
N LYS A 117 4.76 18.11 -7.07
CA LYS A 117 4.09 19.31 -6.56
C LYS A 117 3.35 18.94 -5.28
N LYS A 118 3.37 19.83 -4.30
CA LYS A 118 2.54 19.70 -3.10
C LYS A 118 1.07 19.89 -3.45
N PHE A 119 0.19 19.12 -2.82
CA PHE A 119 -1.24 19.35 -2.92
C PHE A 119 -1.59 20.70 -2.30
N ASP A 120 -2.31 21.55 -3.04
CA ASP A 120 -2.65 22.88 -2.58
C ASP A 120 -3.94 22.86 -1.76
N GLY A 121 -3.82 22.68 -0.45
CA GLY A 121 -4.97 22.54 0.45
C GLY A 121 -4.64 21.85 1.77
N ASN A 122 -5.67 21.71 2.60
CA ASN A 122 -5.63 20.93 3.83
C ASN A 122 -5.89 19.45 3.52
N ALA A 123 -5.47 18.57 4.42
CA ALA A 123 -5.78 17.15 4.37
C ALA A 123 -6.32 16.66 5.71
N LEU A 124 -7.22 15.68 5.66
CA LEU A 124 -7.65 14.90 6.81
C LEU A 124 -7.03 13.51 6.71
N LEU A 125 -6.21 13.12 7.69
CA LEU A 125 -5.70 11.77 7.84
C LEU A 125 -6.44 11.08 8.98
N ILE A 126 -7.13 9.98 8.68
CA ILE A 126 -7.71 9.09 9.67
C ILE A 126 -6.88 7.82 9.65
N ARG A 127 -6.02 7.61 10.67
CA ARG A 127 -5.10 6.47 10.72
C ARG A 127 -5.45 5.49 11.83
N ALA A 128 -5.00 4.26 11.67
CA ALA A 128 -5.01 3.26 12.73
C ALA A 128 -4.01 3.62 13.84
N GLU A 129 -4.29 3.15 15.05
CA GLU A 129 -3.38 3.25 16.19
C GLU A 129 -2.13 2.41 15.97
N GLU A 130 -2.30 1.16 15.52
CA GLU A 130 -1.19 0.31 15.14
C GLU A 130 -0.60 0.70 13.78
N PHE A 131 0.68 1.05 13.77
CA PHE A 131 1.41 1.29 12.52
C PHE A 131 1.56 0.00 11.70
N ILE A 132 1.34 0.12 10.38
CA ILE A 132 1.64 -0.94 9.39
C ILE A 132 3.15 -1.24 9.39
N VAL A 133 3.95 -0.18 9.41
CA VAL A 133 5.41 -0.25 9.45
C VAL A 133 5.83 -0.41 10.91
N LYS A 134 6.27 -1.62 11.28
CA LYS A 134 6.66 -2.00 12.65
C LYS A 134 8.18 -2.05 12.86
N ASN A 135 8.97 -1.40 12.02
CA ASN A 135 10.44 -1.44 12.15
C ASN A 135 10.94 -0.34 13.09
N ASN A 136 11.78 -0.70 14.06
CA ASN A 136 12.27 0.21 15.10
C ASN A 136 13.19 1.31 14.55
N ASP A 137 13.83 1.07 13.40
CA ASP A 137 14.82 1.96 12.80
C ASP A 137 14.21 3.05 11.90
N VAL A 138 12.94 2.90 11.50
CA VAL A 138 12.24 3.87 10.65
C VAL A 138 10.97 4.34 11.35
N GLN A 139 11.06 5.50 12.00
CA GLN A 139 9.92 6.15 12.62
C GLN A 139 9.18 6.98 11.57
N LEU A 140 7.99 6.52 11.18
CA LEU A 140 7.07 7.34 10.42
C LEU A 140 6.52 8.46 11.32
N PRO A 141 6.43 9.70 10.82
CA PRO A 141 5.76 10.77 11.54
C PRO A 141 4.31 10.40 11.89
N HIS A 142 3.78 11.06 12.92
CA HIS A 142 2.40 10.86 13.40
C HIS A 142 1.35 11.02 12.28
N ASP A 143 1.59 11.94 11.35
CA ASP A 143 0.72 12.25 10.22
C ASP A 143 1.12 11.50 8.93
N TYR A 144 1.94 10.46 9.05
CA TYR A 144 2.51 9.71 7.93
C TYR A 144 3.25 10.59 6.90
N GLY A 145 3.79 11.74 7.31
CA GLY A 145 4.51 12.66 6.40
C GLY A 145 3.58 13.37 5.41
N VAL A 146 2.27 13.42 5.68
CA VAL A 146 1.30 14.13 4.84
C VAL A 146 1.60 15.63 4.82
N SER A 147 2.03 16.22 5.94
CA SER A 147 2.39 17.64 6.03
C SER A 147 3.50 18.04 5.05
N ASP A 148 4.40 17.13 4.69
CA ASP A 148 5.45 17.39 3.69
C ASP A 148 4.90 17.44 2.27
N SER A 149 3.75 16.79 2.02
CA SER A 149 3.13 16.64 0.71
C SER A 149 2.04 17.67 0.38
N ILE A 150 1.69 18.56 1.33
CA ILE A 150 0.61 19.55 1.18
C ILE A 150 1.10 20.99 1.49
N THR A 151 0.36 22.00 1.04
CA THR A 151 0.62 23.43 1.38
C THR A 151 -0.14 23.89 2.63
N GLY A 152 -1.25 23.24 2.96
CA GLY A 152 -2.11 23.55 4.10
C GLY A 152 -1.77 22.75 5.36
N LYS A 153 -2.79 22.53 6.20
CA LYS A 153 -2.68 21.76 7.44
C LYS A 153 -3.13 20.31 7.24
N CYS A 154 -2.44 19.38 7.88
CA CYS A 154 -2.89 18.00 8.04
C CYS A 154 -3.59 17.86 9.39
N GLU A 155 -4.91 17.62 9.38
CA GLU A 155 -5.64 17.20 10.56
C GLU A 155 -5.53 15.68 10.68
N THR A 156 -5.01 15.17 11.79
CA THR A 156 -4.80 13.73 11.99
C THR A 156 -5.64 13.20 13.13
N HIS A 157 -6.43 12.15 12.87
CA HIS A 157 -7.21 11.41 13.86
C HIS A 157 -6.73 9.97 13.95
N VAL A 158 -6.60 9.47 15.18
CA VAL A 158 -6.17 8.10 15.46
C VAL A 158 -7.37 7.27 15.89
N MET A 159 -7.54 6.12 15.26
CA MET A 159 -8.62 5.17 15.50
C MET A 159 -8.06 3.86 16.06
N SER A 160 -8.78 3.28 17.03
CA SER A 160 -8.36 2.03 17.66
C SER A 160 -8.30 0.88 16.65
N GLY A 161 -7.31 -0.02 16.81
CA GLY A 161 -7.10 -1.18 15.95
C GLY A 161 -5.95 -1.01 14.96
N ASN A 162 -5.96 -1.84 13.92
CA ASN A 162 -4.93 -1.89 12.89
C ASN A 162 -5.50 -1.55 11.50
N HIS A 163 -4.64 -1.56 10.48
CA HIS A 163 -5.01 -1.26 9.09
C HIS A 163 -6.24 -2.00 8.55
N LYS A 164 -6.53 -3.20 9.06
CA LYS A 164 -7.70 -4.00 8.64
C LYS A 164 -8.96 -3.72 9.47
N THR A 165 -8.81 -3.27 10.72
CA THR A 165 -9.91 -3.19 11.69
C THR A 165 -10.31 -1.79 12.07
N PHE A 166 -9.48 -0.77 11.83
CA PHE A 166 -9.75 0.60 12.29
C PHE A 166 -11.04 1.19 11.72
N LEU A 167 -11.38 0.89 10.46
CA LEU A 167 -12.65 1.33 9.87
C LEU A 167 -13.85 0.61 10.49
N LEU A 168 -13.78 -0.71 10.59
CA LEU A 168 -14.88 -1.54 11.08
C LEU A 168 -15.21 -1.22 12.55
N ASN A 169 -14.18 -1.02 13.37
CA ASN A 169 -14.33 -0.80 14.80
C ASN A 169 -14.73 0.65 15.14
N ASN A 170 -14.61 1.60 14.21
CA ASN A 170 -14.81 3.03 14.48
C ASN A 170 -15.73 3.70 13.43
N LEU A 171 -16.62 2.94 12.79
CA LEU A 171 -17.41 3.39 11.63
C LEU A 171 -18.15 4.71 11.86
N GLU A 172 -18.85 4.85 13.00
CA GLU A 172 -19.61 6.06 13.33
C GLU A 172 -18.71 7.28 13.39
N LYS A 173 -17.63 7.21 14.17
CA LYS A 173 -16.67 8.30 14.33
C LYS A 173 -15.95 8.65 13.03
N VAL A 174 -15.56 7.65 12.23
CA VAL A 174 -14.95 7.87 10.91
C VAL A 174 -15.94 8.57 9.98
N SER A 175 -17.20 8.16 10.00
CA SER A 175 -18.26 8.79 9.18
C SER A 175 -18.53 10.24 9.59
N GLU A 176 -18.57 10.53 10.89
CA GLU A 176 -18.70 11.88 11.42
C GLU A 176 -17.55 12.80 10.97
N LEU A 177 -16.31 12.30 11.04
CA LEU A 177 -15.12 13.05 10.58
C LEU A 177 -15.14 13.31 9.08
N ILE A 178 -15.56 12.33 8.28
CA ILE A 178 -15.68 12.51 6.83
C ILE A 178 -16.78 13.54 6.53
N ASN A 179 -17.95 13.44 7.15
CA ASN A 179 -19.07 14.34 6.93
C ASN A 179 -18.80 15.79 7.36
N SER A 180 -17.93 16.02 8.36
CA SER A 180 -17.53 17.38 8.74
C SER A 180 -16.59 18.05 7.74
N HIS A 181 -16.10 17.29 6.76
CA HIS A 181 -15.15 17.72 5.73
C HIS A 181 -15.72 17.61 4.30
N ILE A 182 -17.02 17.35 4.14
CA ILE A 182 -17.71 17.30 2.83
C ILE A 182 -18.74 18.41 2.73
#